data_AF-A0A7S2XXS4-F1
#
_entry.id   AF-A0A7S2XXS4-F1
#
_cell.length_a   1.000
_cell.length_b   1.000
_cell.length_c   1.000
_cell.angle_alpha   90.00
_cell.angle_beta   90.00
_cell.angle_gamma   90.00
#
_symmetry.space_group_name_H-M   'P 1'
#
loop_
_entity.id
_entity.type
_entity.pdbx_description
1 polymer ?
#
loop_
_entity_poly.entity_id
_entity_poly.type
_entity_poly.pdbx_seq_one_letter_code
_entity_poly.pdbx_strand_id
1 'polypeptide(L)'
;HVQLSKKRFSTSEVCEDVGMDNVDAVLLSLKRASQDSAQATPLDVTAAFRALANTAQFGQDVWQQEPFVFSEGFPNMVGAYTMLDIEEAVEEDFLEAGRGLVDEDGRAGWQMARVGKGKASSPKKMKVEDVRKALSQRSGTVVFNSAGANVPALSGVCLDVASVLQLPTNLNLYLTAAGQTTSAPPHTDKQDVFVVQTQGQKHWRVFAPPEPKLRPAADPFVRGKGRDVLSLEELGEPLIDTVLSPGQVLYVPAGFPHTTDTVQRAEGAEDEARLEDPSVHLTIGVDTHIWGLNYAGLRGCALRRAGLEDLLDLEGVEAAAYWDLQRCLPLGFLSQDMWRQSGRYSEGKRVVVQSMVQAAARKMSACEPGRWTSPDLVVQELGPHLEECAGELLEHHTTIWGILRTLYEDQKFDLSDNPSGLAVVRSNAYFAKLEAAMAKFTEWGSKPSAPAVEMTTITDETMASSGMSVAEMALNFLKDDGIEPGVAKPKGPSKPKRKKTPKKHGKRKK
;
A
#
# COMPACT_ATOMS: atom_id res chain seq x y z
N HIS A 1 -38.44 -30.88 6.79
CA HIS A 1 -38.38 -31.86 7.89
C HIS A 1 -36.98 -31.86 8.51
N VAL A 2 -36.73 -30.97 9.46
CA VAL A 2 -36.09 -31.17 10.79
C VAL A 2 -36.54 -29.96 11.60
N GLN A 3 -37.29 -30.17 12.68
CA GLN A 3 -37.86 -29.12 13.53
C GLN A 3 -36.76 -28.50 14.41
N LEU A 4 -36.54 -27.19 14.30
CA LEU A 4 -35.84 -26.41 15.33
C LEU A 4 -36.88 -26.00 16.40
N SER A 5 -36.73 -26.56 17.60
CA SER A 5 -37.53 -26.17 18.76
C SER A 5 -37.06 -24.81 19.28
N LYS A 6 -38.00 -23.86 19.31
CA LYS A 6 -37.84 -22.58 20.02
C LYS A 6 -37.79 -22.87 21.52
N LYS A 7 -36.62 -22.86 22.15
CA LYS A 7 -36.50 -22.61 23.60
C LYS A 7 -36.26 -21.12 23.81
N ARG A 8 -37.29 -20.43 24.32
CA ARG A 8 -37.14 -19.12 24.96
C ARG A 8 -36.39 -19.35 26.27
N PHE A 9 -35.21 -18.76 26.42
CA PHE A 9 -34.57 -18.62 27.72
C PHE A 9 -35.23 -17.46 28.47
N SER A 10 -35.74 -17.74 29.67
CA SER A 10 -36.20 -16.74 30.65
C SER A 10 -34.96 -16.11 31.29
N THR A 11 -34.92 -14.78 31.38
CA THR A 11 -33.85 -13.98 32.01
C THR A 11 -33.76 -14.11 33.53
N SER A 12 -34.20 -15.22 34.11
CA SER A 12 -34.26 -15.44 35.56
C SER A 12 -33.42 -16.63 36.07
N GLU A 13 -32.72 -17.38 35.20
CA GLU A 13 -31.95 -18.57 35.60
C GLU A 13 -30.42 -18.42 35.46
N VAL A 14 -29.89 -17.19 35.33
CA VAL A 14 -28.42 -16.95 35.22
C VAL A 14 -27.85 -16.18 36.42
N CYS A 15 -28.66 -15.87 37.44
CA CYS A 15 -28.22 -15.11 38.61
C CYS A 15 -28.28 -15.90 39.92
N GLU A 16 -27.79 -17.13 39.94
CA GLU A 16 -27.45 -17.82 41.19
C GLU A 16 -26.19 -18.68 40.96
N ASP A 17 -25.03 -18.04 40.79
CA ASP A 17 -23.70 -18.61 41.16
C ASP A 17 -22.47 -17.76 40.74
N VAL A 18 -22.64 -16.52 40.26
CA VAL A 18 -21.48 -15.67 39.94
C VAL A 18 -21.24 -14.70 41.08
N GLY A 19 -20.20 -14.95 41.87
CA GLY A 19 -19.67 -14.01 42.86
C GLY A 19 -19.41 -12.63 42.22
N MET A 20 -19.53 -11.58 43.02
CA MET A 20 -19.48 -10.15 42.61
C MET A 20 -18.18 -9.69 41.90
N ASP A 21 -17.23 -10.59 41.64
CA ASP A 21 -15.93 -10.27 41.03
C ASP A 21 -15.93 -10.29 39.48
N ASN A 22 -17.07 -10.55 38.83
CA ASN A 22 -17.10 -10.80 37.37
C ASN A 22 -18.12 -9.96 36.58
N VAL A 23 -18.58 -8.85 37.15
CA VAL A 23 -19.54 -7.93 36.49
C VAL A 23 -19.00 -7.43 35.15
N ASP A 24 -17.69 -7.17 35.06
CA ASP A 24 -17.05 -6.74 33.82
C ASP A 24 -17.06 -7.83 32.74
N ALA A 25 -16.81 -9.09 33.09
CA ALA A 25 -16.86 -10.19 32.12
C ALA A 25 -18.30 -10.48 31.65
N VAL A 26 -19.28 -10.31 32.53
CA VAL A 26 -20.71 -10.45 32.19
C VAL A 26 -21.16 -9.29 31.30
N LEU A 27 -20.75 -8.06 31.59
CA LEU A 27 -20.99 -6.89 30.73
C LEU A 27 -20.31 -7.04 29.37
N LEU A 28 -19.08 -7.57 29.33
CA LEU A 28 -18.38 -7.89 28.09
C LEU A 28 -19.12 -8.98 27.30
N SER A 29 -19.63 -10.01 27.96
CA SER A 29 -20.41 -11.09 27.34
C SER A 29 -21.78 -10.61 26.82
N LEU A 30 -22.42 -9.67 27.52
CA LEU A 30 -23.66 -9.04 27.07
C LEU A 30 -23.42 -8.06 25.91
N LYS A 31 -22.29 -7.33 25.91
CA LYS A 31 -21.85 -6.55 24.75
C LYS A 31 -21.56 -7.46 23.54
N ARG A 32 -20.91 -8.61 23.75
CA ARG A 32 -20.69 -9.65 22.72
C ARG A 32 -22.01 -10.14 22.14
N ALA A 33 -22.98 -10.53 22.97
CA ALA A 33 -24.29 -11.00 22.51
C ALA A 33 -25.10 -9.91 21.78
N SER A 34 -24.92 -8.64 22.15
CA SER A 34 -25.52 -7.49 21.46
C SER A 34 -24.85 -7.25 20.10
N GLN A 35 -23.53 -7.41 19.99
CA GLN A 35 -22.78 -7.22 18.73
C GLN A 35 -22.90 -8.42 17.79
N ASP A 36 -22.95 -9.66 18.27
CA ASP A 36 -23.20 -10.86 17.47
C ASP A 36 -24.57 -10.87 16.79
N SER A 37 -25.54 -10.10 17.32
CA SER A 37 -26.86 -9.93 16.72
C SER A 37 -26.89 -8.91 15.57
N ALA A 38 -25.86 -8.06 15.47
CA ALA A 38 -25.57 -7.26 14.28
C ALA A 38 -24.59 -8.06 13.43
N GLN A 39 -25.00 -8.56 12.26
CA GLN A 39 -24.04 -9.08 11.29
C GLN A 39 -22.89 -8.06 11.16
N ALA A 40 -21.66 -8.45 11.52
CA ALA A 40 -20.48 -7.60 11.36
C ALA A 40 -20.54 -7.02 9.95
N THR A 41 -20.68 -5.69 9.86
CA THR A 41 -20.85 -5.05 8.55
C THR A 41 -19.55 -5.30 7.78
N PRO A 42 -19.61 -5.84 6.55
CA PRO A 42 -18.40 -6.10 5.80
C PRO A 42 -17.55 -4.83 5.67
N LEU A 43 -16.24 -4.96 5.91
CA LEU A 43 -15.23 -3.94 5.63
C LEU A 43 -15.02 -3.81 4.11
N ASP A 44 -16.07 -3.42 3.40
CA ASP A 44 -16.09 -3.23 1.93
C ASP A 44 -16.00 -1.75 1.60
N VAL A 45 -14.93 -1.36 0.92
CA VAL A 45 -14.72 0.02 0.46
C VAL A 45 -14.76 0.16 -1.06
N THR A 46 -15.11 -0.93 -1.77
CA THR A 46 -15.04 -1.03 -3.22
C THR A 46 -15.86 0.02 -3.93
N ALA A 47 -17.13 0.20 -3.53
CA ALA A 47 -18.04 1.13 -4.19
C ALA A 47 -17.55 2.59 -4.06
N ALA A 48 -17.06 2.95 -2.88
CA ALA A 48 -16.60 4.31 -2.60
C ALA A 48 -15.31 4.64 -3.35
N PHE A 49 -14.31 3.75 -3.33
CA PHE A 49 -13.10 3.93 -4.13
C PHE A 49 -13.38 3.90 -5.63
N ARG A 50 -14.38 3.15 -6.09
CA ARG A 50 -14.78 3.14 -7.50
C ARG A 50 -15.43 4.46 -7.90
N ALA A 51 -16.27 5.02 -7.06
CA ALA A 51 -16.86 6.34 -7.28
C ALA A 51 -15.75 7.38 -7.44
N LEU A 52 -14.75 7.35 -6.56
CA LEU A 52 -13.57 8.19 -6.65
C LEU A 52 -12.80 8.04 -7.95
N ALA A 53 -12.33 6.83 -8.23
CA ALA A 53 -11.49 6.55 -9.38
C ALA A 53 -12.18 6.86 -10.72
N ASN A 54 -13.51 6.87 -10.76
CA ASN A 54 -14.30 7.19 -11.95
C ASN A 54 -14.57 8.69 -12.16
N THR A 55 -14.26 9.55 -11.18
CA THR A 55 -14.36 10.99 -11.40
C THR A 55 -13.08 11.50 -12.03
N ALA A 56 -13.19 12.03 -13.26
CA ALA A 56 -12.04 12.61 -13.96
C ALA A 56 -11.36 13.70 -13.10
N GLN A 57 -12.15 14.47 -12.36
CA GLN A 57 -11.68 15.48 -11.41
C GLN A 57 -10.76 14.89 -10.33
N PHE A 58 -11.08 13.72 -9.76
CA PHE A 58 -10.21 13.12 -8.75
C PHE A 58 -8.85 12.75 -9.35
N GLY A 59 -8.83 12.06 -10.49
CA GLY A 59 -7.56 11.67 -11.13
C GLY A 59 -6.73 12.84 -11.67
N GLN A 60 -7.38 13.90 -12.14
CA GLN A 60 -6.72 15.02 -12.83
C GLN A 60 -6.37 16.18 -11.89
N ASP A 61 -7.28 16.54 -10.98
CA ASP A 61 -7.20 17.77 -10.19
C ASP A 61 -6.82 17.51 -8.73
N VAL A 62 -7.16 16.34 -8.18
CA VAL A 62 -6.99 16.07 -6.74
C VAL A 62 -5.85 15.12 -6.44
N TRP A 63 -5.76 14.00 -7.17
CA TRP A 63 -4.78 12.95 -6.95
C TRP A 63 -3.35 13.51 -7.01
N GLN A 64 -2.64 13.35 -5.89
CA GLN A 64 -1.29 13.83 -5.64
C GLN A 64 -1.10 15.36 -5.73
N GLN A 65 -2.17 16.14 -5.55
CA GLN A 65 -2.10 17.60 -5.67
C GLN A 65 -2.70 18.32 -4.47
N GLU A 66 -3.86 17.87 -3.97
CA GLU A 66 -4.56 18.55 -2.88
C GLU A 66 -5.10 17.53 -1.87
N PRO A 67 -5.00 17.81 -0.56
CA PRO A 67 -5.70 17.03 0.45
C PRO A 67 -7.18 17.38 0.42
N PHE A 68 -8.05 16.46 0.81
CA PHE A 68 -9.48 16.75 0.93
C PHE A 68 -10.20 15.80 1.89
N VAL A 69 -11.32 16.29 2.42
CA VAL A 69 -12.24 15.51 3.25
C VAL A 69 -13.40 15.01 2.39
N PHE A 70 -13.69 13.72 2.48
CA PHE A 70 -14.89 13.14 1.90
C PHE A 70 -16.09 13.47 2.75
N SER A 71 -16.90 14.43 2.29
CA SER A 71 -18.12 14.83 2.99
C SER A 71 -19.12 13.69 3.16
N GLU A 72 -19.23 12.79 2.17
CA GLU A 72 -20.14 11.64 2.25
C GLU A 72 -19.64 10.53 3.20
N GLY A 73 -18.32 10.46 3.41
CA GLY A 73 -17.67 9.38 4.17
C GLY A 73 -17.99 7.98 3.63
N PHE A 74 -17.62 6.95 4.41
CA PHE A 74 -17.95 5.55 4.23
C PHE A 74 -18.87 5.12 5.39
N PRO A 75 -20.21 5.19 5.25
CA PRO A 75 -21.14 4.90 6.34
C PRO A 75 -20.98 3.49 6.94
N ASN A 76 -20.57 2.52 6.12
CA ASN A 76 -20.32 1.14 6.55
C ASN A 76 -19.05 0.97 7.39
N MET A 77 -18.22 2.02 7.52
CA MET A 77 -17.00 2.01 8.34
C MET A 77 -17.23 2.54 9.76
N VAL A 78 -18.41 3.07 10.07
CA VAL A 78 -18.79 3.53 11.41
C VAL A 78 -18.80 2.34 12.37
N GLY A 79 -17.84 2.30 13.30
CA GLY A 79 -17.69 1.21 14.26
C GLY A 79 -17.30 -0.14 13.63
N ALA A 80 -16.82 -0.16 12.39
CA ALA A 80 -16.55 -1.40 11.66
C ALA A 80 -15.24 -2.09 12.07
N TYR A 81 -14.32 -1.34 12.69
CA TYR A 81 -13.14 -1.89 13.33
C TYR A 81 -12.76 -1.00 14.53
N THR A 82 -12.70 -1.59 15.71
CA THR A 82 -12.67 -0.88 16.99
C THR A 82 -11.52 -1.36 17.87
N MET A 83 -11.38 -0.77 19.06
CA MET A 83 -10.46 -1.24 20.09
C MET A 83 -10.73 -2.70 20.49
N LEU A 84 -11.98 -3.17 20.46
CA LEU A 84 -12.29 -4.56 20.82
C LEU A 84 -11.75 -5.54 19.78
N ASP A 85 -11.91 -5.22 18.49
CA ASP A 85 -11.46 -6.08 17.38
C ASP A 85 -9.93 -6.24 17.37
N ILE A 86 -9.19 -5.18 17.71
CA ILE A 86 -7.73 -5.26 17.81
C ILE A 86 -7.26 -6.00 19.06
N GLU A 87 -7.99 -5.89 20.18
CA GLU A 87 -7.68 -6.66 21.39
C GLU A 87 -7.85 -8.17 21.12
N GLU A 88 -8.92 -8.56 20.43
CA GLU A 88 -9.14 -9.94 19.98
C GLU A 88 -8.04 -10.39 19.01
N ALA A 89 -7.70 -9.58 18.01
CA ALA A 89 -6.62 -9.93 17.06
C ALA A 89 -5.25 -10.13 17.74
N VAL A 90 -4.94 -9.35 18.80
CA VAL A 90 -3.72 -9.51 19.60
C VAL A 90 -3.76 -10.79 20.44
N GLU A 91 -4.94 -11.19 20.95
CA GLU A 91 -5.11 -12.45 21.68
C GLU A 91 -4.94 -13.67 20.77
N GLU A 92 -5.44 -13.59 19.54
CA GLU A 92 -5.44 -14.71 18.58
C GLU A 92 -4.09 -14.88 17.87
N ASP A 93 -3.52 -13.81 17.30
CA ASP A 93 -2.36 -13.90 16.40
C ASP A 93 -1.06 -13.37 17.03
N PHE A 94 0.06 -13.50 16.32
CA PHE A 94 1.32 -12.85 16.60
C PHE A 94 1.38 -11.51 15.85
N LEU A 95 1.05 -10.44 16.57
CA LEU A 95 1.12 -9.08 16.04
C LEU A 95 2.31 -8.30 16.60
N GLU A 96 2.85 -7.42 15.78
CA GLU A 96 3.85 -6.43 16.17
C GLU A 96 3.25 -5.03 16.04
N ALA A 97 3.54 -4.19 17.02
CA ALA A 97 3.12 -2.79 17.03
C ALA A 97 4.24 -1.88 17.50
N GLY A 98 4.20 -0.63 17.04
CA GLY A 98 4.99 0.48 17.56
C GLY A 98 4.14 1.38 18.45
N ARG A 99 4.79 2.20 19.27
CA ARG A 99 4.19 3.30 20.01
C ARG A 99 4.97 4.58 19.74
N GLY A 100 4.26 5.68 19.60
CA GLY A 100 4.88 6.99 19.47
C GLY A 100 5.67 7.34 20.73
N LEU A 101 6.76 8.08 20.57
CA LEU A 101 7.40 8.80 21.66
C LEU A 101 7.25 10.30 21.39
N VAL A 102 6.97 11.05 22.45
CA VAL A 102 6.97 12.51 22.42
C VAL A 102 8.35 12.96 22.91
N ASP A 103 9.01 13.82 22.13
CA ASP A 103 10.23 14.47 22.57
C ASP A 103 9.89 15.74 23.35
N GLU A 104 10.30 15.79 24.62
CA GLU A 104 9.97 16.91 25.53
C GLU A 104 10.72 18.20 25.16
N ASP A 105 11.88 18.08 24.53
CA ASP A 105 12.71 19.23 24.18
C ASP A 105 12.42 19.77 22.77
N GLY A 106 11.57 19.09 21.98
CA GLY A 106 11.29 19.44 20.58
C GLY A 106 12.52 19.39 19.66
N ARG A 107 13.55 18.61 20.05
CA ARG A 107 14.83 18.45 19.36
C ARG A 107 14.88 17.24 18.43
N ALA A 108 13.89 16.36 18.50
CA ALA A 108 13.74 15.19 17.66
C ALA A 108 12.37 15.17 16.97
N GLY A 109 12.35 14.70 15.73
CA GLY A 109 11.11 14.36 15.04
C GLY A 109 10.45 13.14 15.67
N TRP A 110 9.36 12.70 15.06
CA TRP A 110 8.60 11.55 15.53
C TRP A 110 9.48 10.30 15.67
N GLN A 111 9.44 9.71 16.84
CA GLN A 111 10.14 8.47 17.17
C GLN A 111 9.13 7.38 17.48
N MET A 112 9.50 6.15 17.12
CA MET A 112 8.72 4.96 17.43
C MET A 112 9.53 4.01 18.30
N ALA A 113 8.88 3.50 19.35
CA ALA A 113 9.39 2.38 20.13
C ALA A 113 8.50 1.15 19.92
N ARG A 114 9.06 -0.05 20.07
CA ARG A 114 8.28 -1.28 20.01
C ARG A 114 7.29 -1.39 21.19
N VAL A 115 6.12 -1.97 20.93
CA VAL A 115 5.18 -2.45 21.95
C VAL A 115 5.47 -3.91 22.30
N GLY A 116 5.31 -4.27 23.58
CA GLY A 116 5.59 -5.61 24.08
C GLY A 116 7.06 -5.87 24.42
N LYS A 117 7.40 -7.13 24.70
CA LYS A 117 8.72 -7.56 25.19
C LYS A 117 9.50 -8.35 24.13
N GLY A 118 10.82 -8.44 24.28
CA GLY A 118 11.70 -9.21 23.39
C GLY A 118 12.68 -8.34 22.62
N LYS A 119 13.62 -8.98 21.91
CA LYS A 119 14.53 -8.27 20.98
C LYS A 119 13.89 -8.27 19.59
N ALA A 120 14.28 -7.32 18.73
CA ALA A 120 13.82 -7.30 17.34
C ALA A 120 14.08 -8.63 16.60
N SER A 121 15.19 -9.31 16.90
CA SER A 121 15.55 -10.62 16.32
C SER A 121 14.82 -11.82 16.93
N SER A 122 14.13 -11.63 18.06
CA SER A 122 13.42 -12.69 18.80
C SER A 122 12.23 -12.07 19.55
N PRO A 123 11.24 -11.60 18.79
CA PRO A 123 10.07 -10.95 19.35
C PRO A 123 9.25 -11.93 20.19
N LYS A 124 8.70 -11.48 21.32
CA LYS A 124 7.70 -12.26 22.07
C LYS A 124 6.31 -11.81 21.63
N LYS A 125 5.34 -12.74 21.66
CA LYS A 125 3.94 -12.43 21.41
C LYS A 125 3.51 -11.30 22.36
N MET A 126 3.01 -10.23 21.77
CA MET A 126 2.45 -9.08 22.47
C MET A 126 1.13 -9.50 23.12
N LYS A 127 0.82 -8.91 24.28
CA LYS A 127 -0.49 -9.07 24.92
C LYS A 127 -1.30 -7.79 24.88
N VAL A 128 -2.61 -7.91 25.10
CA VAL A 128 -3.52 -6.77 25.22
C VAL A 128 -3.06 -5.81 26.31
N GLU A 129 -2.50 -6.30 27.43
CA GLU A 129 -1.99 -5.41 28.48
C GLU A 129 -0.78 -4.58 28.03
N ASP A 130 0.03 -5.09 27.10
CA ASP A 130 1.14 -4.32 26.54
C ASP A 130 0.62 -3.16 25.68
N VAL A 131 -0.47 -3.37 24.92
CA VAL A 131 -1.16 -2.34 24.13
C VAL A 131 -1.78 -1.29 25.04
N ARG A 132 -2.58 -1.71 26.04
CA ARG A 132 -3.20 -0.80 27.01
C ARG A 132 -2.15 0.00 27.78
N LYS A 133 -1.04 -0.63 28.16
CA LYS A 133 0.10 0.07 28.80
C LYS A 133 0.76 1.08 27.87
N ALA A 134 0.86 0.80 26.57
CA ALA A 134 1.41 1.75 25.61
C ALA A 134 0.46 2.95 25.41
N LEU A 135 -0.86 2.71 25.38
CA LEU A 135 -1.88 3.76 25.30
C LEU A 135 -1.96 4.65 26.55
N SER A 136 -1.59 4.13 27.73
CA SER A 136 -1.54 4.95 28.95
C SER A 136 -0.28 5.80 29.09
N GLN A 137 0.65 5.71 28.14
CA GLN A 137 1.86 6.55 28.11
C GLN A 137 1.59 7.89 27.44
N ARG A 138 2.56 8.81 27.55
CA ARG A 138 2.43 10.22 27.18
C ARG A 138 1.98 10.49 25.73
N SER A 139 2.43 9.70 24.76
CA SER A 139 1.98 9.83 23.36
C SER A 139 0.57 9.29 23.14
N GLY A 140 0.15 8.34 23.99
CA GLY A 140 -1.11 7.66 23.92
C GLY A 140 -1.40 6.95 22.60
N THR A 141 -0.41 6.72 21.73
CA THR A 141 -0.61 6.19 20.38
C THR A 141 0.14 4.89 20.16
N VAL A 142 -0.60 3.89 19.65
CA VAL A 142 -0.09 2.60 19.20
C VAL A 142 -0.38 2.45 17.71
N VAL A 143 0.60 1.95 16.96
CA VAL A 143 0.56 1.81 15.49
C VAL A 143 0.86 0.37 15.13
N PHE A 144 -0.05 -0.26 14.39
CA PHE A 144 0.15 -1.56 13.77
C PHE A 144 0.49 -1.34 12.30
N ASN A 145 1.77 -1.44 11.97
CA ASN A 145 2.23 -1.32 10.60
C ASN A 145 1.86 -2.56 9.79
N SER A 146 1.54 -2.37 8.51
CA SER A 146 1.13 -3.45 7.60
C SER A 146 -0.04 -4.28 8.16
N ALA A 147 -0.95 -3.63 8.91
CA ALA A 147 -2.12 -4.28 9.48
C ALA A 147 -2.99 -4.96 8.41
N GLY A 148 -3.07 -4.41 7.19
CA GLY A 148 -3.76 -5.10 6.08
C GLY A 148 -3.12 -6.44 5.67
N ALA A 149 -1.84 -6.65 5.95
CA ALA A 149 -1.14 -7.90 5.66
C ALA A 149 -1.08 -8.85 6.88
N ASN A 150 -1.17 -8.30 8.09
CA ASN A 150 -0.93 -9.03 9.33
C ASN A 150 -2.20 -9.24 10.17
N VAL A 151 -3.31 -8.58 9.82
CA VAL A 151 -4.62 -8.76 10.45
C VAL A 151 -5.60 -9.22 9.37
N PRO A 152 -5.96 -10.51 9.33
CA PRO A 152 -6.80 -11.08 8.26
C PRO A 152 -8.11 -10.31 8.01
N ALA A 153 -8.76 -9.83 9.07
CA ALA A 153 -9.98 -9.02 8.97
C ALA A 153 -9.80 -7.74 8.13
N LEU A 154 -8.59 -7.15 8.11
CA LEU A 154 -8.29 -5.90 7.39
C LEU A 154 -7.76 -6.13 5.97
N SER A 155 -7.40 -7.37 5.61
CA SER A 155 -6.87 -7.71 4.28
C SER A 155 -7.87 -7.42 3.16
N GLY A 156 -9.17 -7.55 3.45
CA GLY A 156 -10.25 -7.23 2.52
C GLY A 156 -10.21 -5.78 2.05
N VAL A 157 -9.94 -4.84 2.95
CA VAL A 157 -9.86 -3.40 2.63
C VAL A 157 -8.74 -3.15 1.62
N CYS A 158 -7.55 -3.68 1.86
CA CYS A 158 -6.43 -3.56 0.92
C CYS A 158 -6.73 -4.20 -0.43
N LEU A 159 -7.37 -5.38 -0.44
CA LEU A 159 -7.73 -6.08 -1.67
C LEU A 159 -8.73 -5.28 -2.51
N ASP A 160 -9.73 -4.69 -1.87
CA ASP A 160 -10.75 -3.88 -2.54
C ASP A 160 -10.12 -2.64 -3.19
N VAL A 161 -9.29 -1.91 -2.44
CA VAL A 161 -8.60 -0.70 -2.94
C VAL A 161 -7.59 -1.04 -4.03
N ALA A 162 -6.77 -2.08 -3.84
CA ALA A 162 -5.82 -2.54 -4.84
C ALA A 162 -6.53 -3.00 -6.13
N SER A 163 -7.73 -3.57 -6.03
CA SER A 163 -8.51 -4.00 -7.19
C SER A 163 -9.12 -2.83 -7.96
N VAL A 164 -9.52 -1.76 -7.26
CA VAL A 164 -10.11 -0.56 -7.86
C VAL A 164 -9.04 0.36 -8.45
N LEU A 165 -8.06 0.75 -7.64
CA LEU A 165 -7.02 1.69 -8.06
C LEU A 165 -5.99 1.02 -8.96
N GLN A 166 -5.81 -0.30 -8.83
CA GLN A 166 -4.75 -1.05 -9.50
C GLN A 166 -3.37 -0.45 -9.22
N LEU A 167 -3.15 0.02 -7.99
CA LEU A 167 -1.88 0.56 -7.51
C LEU A 167 -1.42 -0.19 -6.25
N PRO A 168 -0.11 -0.23 -5.96
CA PRO A 168 0.41 -0.84 -4.74
C PRO A 168 -0.22 -0.19 -3.51
N THR A 169 -0.91 -1.00 -2.70
CA THR A 169 -1.67 -0.53 -1.53
C THR A 169 -1.17 -1.22 -0.28
N ASN A 170 -1.20 -0.52 0.86
CA ASN A 170 -1.05 -1.11 2.19
C ASN A 170 -2.02 -0.46 3.19
N LEU A 171 -2.01 -0.93 4.44
CA LEU A 171 -2.85 -0.39 5.49
C LEU A 171 -2.12 -0.45 6.83
N ASN A 172 -2.07 0.69 7.51
CA ASN A 172 -1.64 0.82 8.91
C ASN A 172 -2.87 1.08 9.78
N LEU A 173 -2.84 0.58 11.02
CA LEU A 173 -3.91 0.80 12.01
C LEU A 173 -3.36 1.63 13.16
N TYR A 174 -4.11 2.64 13.57
CA TYR A 174 -3.74 3.57 14.63
C TYR A 174 -4.75 3.56 15.74
N LEU A 175 -4.26 3.36 16.95
CA LEU A 175 -5.01 3.48 18.20
C LEU A 175 -4.48 4.69 18.95
N THR A 176 -5.35 5.58 19.40
CA THR A 176 -4.95 6.76 20.18
C THR A 176 -5.87 6.92 21.38
N ALA A 177 -5.31 7.03 22.58
CA ALA A 177 -6.07 7.29 23.79
C ALA A 177 -6.83 8.64 23.70
N ALA A 178 -7.87 8.81 24.51
CA ALA A 178 -8.54 10.10 24.62
C ALA A 178 -7.61 11.17 25.22
N GLY A 179 -7.87 12.45 24.90
CA GLY A 179 -7.23 13.60 25.55
C GLY A 179 -5.73 13.76 25.28
N GLN A 180 -5.20 13.23 24.18
CA GLN A 180 -3.80 13.42 23.79
C GLN A 180 -3.63 14.79 23.14
N THR A 181 -2.71 15.60 23.68
CA THR A 181 -2.35 16.92 23.10
C THR A 181 -1.53 16.82 21.83
N THR A 182 -0.86 15.70 21.63
CA THR A 182 -0.16 15.35 20.39
C THR A 182 -0.07 13.84 20.31
N SER A 183 -0.70 13.26 19.29
CA SER A 183 -0.71 11.82 19.05
C SER A 183 0.28 11.41 17.96
N ALA A 184 0.41 12.24 16.92
CA ALA A 184 1.54 12.22 16.00
C ALA A 184 1.97 13.67 15.76
N PRO A 185 3.26 14.03 16.03
CA PRO A 185 3.77 15.36 15.76
C PRO A 185 3.87 15.62 14.25
N PRO A 186 4.12 16.86 13.80
CA PRO A 186 4.19 17.16 12.37
C PRO A 186 5.21 16.29 11.63
N HIS A 187 4.75 15.59 10.60
CA HIS A 187 5.59 14.72 9.77
C HIS A 187 5.00 14.56 8.36
N THR A 188 5.81 14.03 7.45
CA THR A 188 5.37 13.63 6.10
C THR A 188 5.48 12.12 5.91
N ASP A 189 4.69 11.59 4.99
CA ASP A 189 4.75 10.20 4.56
C ASP A 189 5.16 10.05 3.10
N LYS A 190 5.75 8.88 2.78
CA LYS A 190 6.11 8.47 1.41
C LYS A 190 4.92 8.04 0.57
N GLN A 191 3.75 7.98 1.18
CA GLN A 191 2.57 7.34 0.63
C GLN A 191 1.48 8.39 0.51
N ASP A 192 0.67 8.26 -0.53
CA ASP A 192 -0.66 8.83 -0.52
C ASP A 192 -1.49 8.06 0.49
N VAL A 193 -2.22 8.75 1.37
CA VAL A 193 -3.00 8.07 2.42
C VAL A 193 -4.47 8.46 2.39
N PHE A 194 -5.33 7.46 2.57
CA PHE A 194 -6.74 7.64 2.93
C PHE A 194 -6.91 7.22 4.38
N VAL A 195 -7.16 8.20 5.23
CA VAL A 195 -7.45 8.02 6.65
C VAL A 195 -8.95 7.78 6.79
N VAL A 196 -9.33 6.60 7.26
CA VAL A 196 -10.72 6.21 7.51
C VAL A 196 -10.93 6.12 9.02
N GLN A 197 -11.70 7.04 9.58
CA GLN A 197 -12.01 7.03 11.01
C GLN A 197 -13.07 5.95 11.30
N THR A 198 -12.81 5.04 12.23
CA THR A 198 -13.73 3.92 12.53
C THR A 198 -14.31 3.99 13.93
N GLN A 199 -13.60 4.56 14.91
CA GLN A 199 -14.08 4.72 16.28
C GLN A 199 -13.56 6.03 16.89
N GLY A 200 -14.36 6.70 17.71
CA GLY A 200 -13.97 7.95 18.36
C GLY A 200 -13.67 9.06 17.36
N GLN A 201 -13.00 10.11 17.82
CA GLN A 201 -12.67 11.29 17.01
C GLN A 201 -11.19 11.61 17.03
N LYS A 202 -10.71 12.21 15.94
CA LYS A 202 -9.32 12.68 15.85
C LYS A 202 -9.25 14.02 15.15
N HIS A 203 -8.50 14.96 15.73
CA HIS A 203 -8.21 16.25 15.10
C HIS A 203 -7.04 16.09 14.15
N TRP A 204 -7.23 16.53 12.90
CA TRP A 204 -6.27 16.47 11.82
C TRP A 204 -5.96 17.87 11.33
N ARG A 205 -4.67 18.17 11.21
CA ARG A 205 -4.16 19.35 10.53
C ARG A 205 -3.21 18.90 9.42
N VAL A 206 -3.49 19.33 8.18
CA VAL A 206 -2.71 19.02 6.98
C VAL A 206 -2.21 20.33 6.38
N PHE A 207 -0.94 20.39 6.00
CA PHE A 207 -0.25 21.59 5.54
C PHE A 207 0.25 21.42 4.11
N ALA A 208 0.60 22.54 3.47
CA ALA A 208 1.30 22.50 2.19
C ALA A 208 2.69 21.87 2.36
N PRO A 209 3.20 21.12 1.37
CA PRO A 209 4.56 20.62 1.40
C PRO A 209 5.58 21.78 1.49
N PRO A 210 6.63 21.66 2.32
CA PRO A 210 7.65 22.70 2.41
C PRO A 210 8.39 22.83 1.07
N GLU A 211 8.88 24.03 0.77
CA GLU A 211 9.69 24.27 -0.42
C GLU A 211 10.98 23.41 -0.35
N PRO A 212 11.29 22.57 -1.37
CA PRO A 212 12.43 21.66 -1.33
C PRO A 212 13.78 22.36 -1.04
N LYS A 213 13.96 23.56 -1.59
CA LYS A 213 15.17 24.39 -1.41
C LYS A 213 15.40 24.87 0.04
N LEU A 214 14.39 24.82 0.92
CA LEU A 214 14.58 25.19 2.33
C LEU A 214 15.46 24.17 3.07
N ARG A 215 15.40 22.89 2.66
CA ARG A 215 16.23 21.81 3.18
C ARG A 215 16.62 20.83 2.07
N PRO A 216 17.54 21.20 1.17
CA PRO A 216 17.86 20.39 -0.02
C PRO A 216 18.49 19.03 0.31
N ALA A 217 19.07 18.88 1.51
CA ALA A 217 19.63 17.61 1.99
C ALA A 217 18.58 16.68 2.66
N ALA A 218 17.35 17.15 2.88
CA ALA A 218 16.29 16.37 3.50
C ALA A 218 15.43 15.67 2.44
N ASP A 219 14.99 14.44 2.72
CA ASP A 219 13.96 13.77 1.92
C ASP A 219 12.59 14.42 2.27
N PRO A 220 11.93 15.12 1.34
CA PRO A 220 10.66 15.80 1.62
C PRO A 220 9.51 14.83 1.89
N PHE A 221 9.68 13.54 1.60
CA PHE A 221 8.70 12.50 1.92
C PHE A 221 8.91 11.85 3.30
N VAL A 222 9.95 12.24 4.05
CA VAL A 222 10.26 11.69 5.40
C VAL A 222 10.66 12.79 6.39
N ARG A 223 10.08 13.98 6.25
CA ARG A 223 10.27 15.10 7.18
C ARG A 223 9.62 14.81 8.52
N GLY A 224 10.16 15.43 9.57
CA GLY A 224 9.60 15.37 10.92
C GLY A 224 9.74 14.01 11.59
N LYS A 225 10.70 13.17 11.16
CA LYS A 225 10.99 11.84 11.70
C LYS A 225 12.46 11.72 12.09
N GLY A 226 12.75 10.89 13.09
CA GLY A 226 14.15 10.68 13.47
C GLY A 226 14.79 11.95 14.03
N ARG A 227 15.94 12.34 13.47
CA ARG A 227 16.64 13.59 13.85
C ARG A 227 16.11 14.81 13.12
N ASP A 228 15.24 14.65 12.11
CA ASP A 228 14.65 15.78 11.41
C ASP A 228 13.41 16.26 12.17
N VAL A 229 13.42 17.54 12.53
CA VAL A 229 12.31 18.20 13.22
C VAL A 229 11.57 19.07 12.21
N LEU A 230 10.25 18.96 12.23
CA LEU A 230 9.33 19.79 11.47
C LEU A 230 8.43 20.53 12.46
N SER A 231 8.57 21.85 12.56
CA SER A 231 7.79 22.67 13.50
C SER A 231 6.54 23.22 12.83
N LEU A 232 5.50 23.51 13.62
CA LEU A 232 4.30 24.18 13.11
C LEU A 232 4.60 25.59 12.55
N GLU A 233 5.62 26.26 13.09
CA GLU A 233 6.10 27.55 12.57
C GLU A 233 6.68 27.42 11.16
N GLU A 234 7.42 26.34 10.87
CA GLU A 234 7.92 26.06 9.51
C GLU A 234 6.77 25.76 8.52
N LEU A 235 5.64 25.26 9.02
CA LEU A 235 4.50 24.82 8.19
C LEU A 235 3.46 25.92 7.93
N GLY A 236 3.37 26.94 8.79
CA GLY A 236 2.38 27.99 8.66
C GLY A 236 0.95 27.50 8.89
N GLU A 237 0.00 28.03 8.12
CA GLU A 237 -1.43 27.72 8.27
C GLU A 237 -1.80 26.37 7.63
N PRO A 238 -2.67 25.56 8.26
CA PRO A 238 -3.13 24.31 7.69
C PRO A 238 -4.02 24.56 6.46
N LEU A 239 -3.86 23.73 5.43
CA LEU A 239 -4.79 23.61 4.31
C LEU A 239 -6.11 22.96 4.74
N ILE A 240 -6.02 22.01 5.67
CA ILE A 240 -7.17 21.36 6.31
C ILE A 240 -6.95 21.35 7.80
N ASP A 241 -7.94 21.83 8.54
CA ASP A 241 -8.06 21.71 10.00
C ASP A 241 -9.45 21.15 10.29
N THR A 242 -9.53 19.88 10.70
CA THR A 242 -10.82 19.18 10.83
C THR A 242 -10.79 18.09 11.89
N VAL A 243 -11.95 17.79 12.47
CA VAL A 243 -12.14 16.64 13.35
C VAL A 243 -12.85 15.54 12.58
N LEU A 244 -12.18 14.40 12.39
CA LEU A 244 -12.78 13.23 11.78
C LEU A 244 -13.59 12.45 12.81
N SER A 245 -14.85 12.19 12.49
CA SER A 245 -15.77 11.30 13.19
C SER A 245 -15.90 9.97 12.46
N PRO A 246 -16.38 8.89 13.11
CA PRO A 246 -16.48 7.57 12.48
C PRO A 246 -17.21 7.62 11.13
N GLY A 247 -16.69 6.89 10.15
CA GLY A 247 -17.14 6.90 8.76
C GLY A 247 -16.53 8.01 7.91
N GLN A 248 -15.99 9.10 8.47
CA GLN A 248 -15.38 10.15 7.65
C GLN A 248 -14.00 9.73 7.14
N VAL A 249 -13.64 10.28 5.97
CA VAL A 249 -12.40 9.95 5.27
C VAL A 249 -11.64 11.23 4.91
N LEU A 250 -10.34 11.23 5.16
CA LEU A 250 -9.41 12.29 4.77
C LEU A 250 -8.36 11.70 3.82
N TYR A 251 -8.20 12.32 2.65
CA TYR A 251 -7.07 12.04 1.76
C TYR A 251 -5.94 13.03 2.01
N VAL A 252 -4.72 12.51 2.17
CA VAL A 252 -3.49 13.30 2.29
C VAL A 252 -2.49 12.78 1.25
N PRO A 253 -2.08 13.62 0.28
CA PRO A 253 -1.06 13.22 -0.68
C PRO A 253 0.30 12.95 -0.04
N ALA A 254 1.12 12.14 -0.71
CA ALA A 254 2.50 11.91 -0.29
C ALA A 254 3.28 13.24 -0.20
N GLY A 255 4.07 13.41 0.86
CA GLY A 255 4.85 14.63 1.10
C GLY A 255 4.08 15.80 1.75
N PHE A 256 2.77 15.68 1.96
CA PHE A 256 1.99 16.71 2.69
C PHE A 256 2.18 16.54 4.20
N PRO A 257 2.73 17.54 4.91
CA PRO A 257 2.91 17.48 6.34
C PRO A 257 1.56 17.40 7.04
N HIS A 258 1.48 16.60 8.09
CA HIS A 258 0.30 16.52 8.91
C HIS A 258 0.63 16.21 10.37
N THR A 259 -0.26 16.63 11.26
CA THR A 259 -0.17 16.38 12.70
C THR A 259 -1.55 16.03 13.23
N THR A 260 -1.59 15.27 14.33
CA THR A 260 -2.86 14.82 14.92
C THR A 260 -2.87 14.86 16.42
N ASP A 261 -4.04 15.10 16.99
CA ASP A 261 -4.31 15.05 18.43
C ASP A 261 -5.74 14.56 18.71
N THR A 262 -6.05 14.30 19.98
CA THR A 262 -7.38 13.89 20.44
C THR A 262 -7.92 14.87 21.50
N VAL A 263 -7.49 16.14 21.45
CA VAL A 263 -7.94 17.17 22.41
C VAL A 263 -9.38 17.61 22.10
N GLN A 264 -10.08 17.94 23.17
CA GLN A 264 -11.47 18.36 23.22
C GLN A 264 -11.70 19.69 22.47
N ARG A 265 -12.62 19.68 21.50
CA ARG A 265 -13.35 20.83 20.91
C ARG A 265 -12.51 21.95 20.26
N ALA A 266 -12.80 22.22 18.97
CA ALA A 266 -12.91 23.62 18.54
C ALA A 266 -14.08 24.27 19.30
N GLU A 267 -13.95 25.52 19.74
CA GLU A 267 -15.03 26.23 20.43
C GLU A 267 -16.32 26.22 19.58
N GLY A 268 -17.40 25.58 20.08
CA GLY A 268 -18.74 25.64 19.46
C GLY A 268 -19.41 24.33 19.01
N ALA A 269 -18.79 23.15 19.15
CA ALA A 269 -19.44 21.88 18.73
C ALA A 269 -20.53 21.43 19.72
N GLU A 270 -21.82 21.49 19.36
CA GLU A 270 -22.98 21.25 20.24
C GLU A 270 -23.27 19.77 20.55
N ASP A 271 -22.63 18.81 19.88
CA ASP A 271 -22.90 17.37 20.10
C ASP A 271 -22.02 16.76 21.21
N GLU A 272 -22.69 16.05 22.15
CA GLU A 272 -22.12 15.28 23.26
C GLU A 272 -21.35 14.02 22.78
N ALA A 273 -20.45 14.14 21.80
CA ALA A 273 -19.51 13.08 21.48
C ALA A 273 -18.57 12.88 22.69
N ARG A 274 -18.53 11.65 23.22
CA ARG A 274 -17.82 11.31 24.46
C ARG A 274 -16.33 11.56 24.30
N LEU A 275 -15.87 12.66 24.89
CA LEU A 275 -14.45 13.07 25.02
C LEU A 275 -13.56 12.07 25.77
N GLU A 276 -14.13 10.93 26.18
CA GLU A 276 -13.49 9.82 26.89
C GLU A 276 -13.18 8.62 25.97
N ASP A 277 -13.75 8.58 24.76
CA ASP A 277 -13.56 7.44 23.86
C ASP A 277 -12.20 7.52 23.13
N PRO A 278 -11.47 6.40 23.02
CA PRO A 278 -10.26 6.35 22.22
C PRO A 278 -10.58 6.51 20.72
N SER A 279 -9.62 7.04 19.98
CA SER A 279 -9.67 7.11 18.51
C SER A 279 -9.09 5.84 17.89
N VAL A 280 -9.78 5.30 16.90
CA VAL A 280 -9.29 4.26 15.99
C VAL A 280 -9.48 4.71 14.56
N HIS A 281 -8.41 4.64 13.76
CA HIS A 281 -8.48 4.88 12.33
C HIS A 281 -7.61 3.91 11.55
N LEU A 282 -8.04 3.63 10.32
CA LEU A 282 -7.28 2.88 9.32
C LEU A 282 -6.63 3.88 8.38
N THR A 283 -5.34 3.74 8.13
CA THR A 283 -4.61 4.54 7.14
C THR A 283 -4.28 3.65 5.97
N ILE A 284 -5.08 3.75 4.91
CA ILE A 284 -4.86 3.02 3.66
C ILE A 284 -3.82 3.81 2.85
N GLY A 285 -2.63 3.24 2.68
CA GLY A 285 -1.54 3.86 1.92
C GLY A 285 -1.48 3.36 0.47
N VAL A 286 -1.12 4.24 -0.46
CA VAL A 286 -0.81 3.91 -1.86
C VAL A 286 0.65 4.27 -2.17
N ASP A 287 1.44 3.25 -2.50
CA ASP A 287 2.91 3.27 -2.42
C ASP A 287 3.63 3.63 -3.72
N THR A 288 3.13 4.60 -4.50
CA THR A 288 3.69 4.86 -5.83
C THR A 288 5.15 5.33 -5.78
N HIS A 289 5.50 6.24 -4.87
CA HIS A 289 6.86 6.75 -4.70
C HIS A 289 7.83 5.69 -4.19
N ILE A 290 7.40 4.82 -3.25
CA ILE A 290 8.24 3.78 -2.65
C ILE A 290 8.76 2.79 -3.71
N TRP A 291 7.91 2.46 -4.69
CA TRP A 291 8.24 1.53 -5.77
C TRP A 291 8.82 2.23 -7.02
N GLY A 292 9.17 3.51 -6.93
CA GLY A 292 9.72 4.27 -8.06
C GLY A 292 8.74 4.46 -9.22
N LEU A 293 7.43 4.34 -8.97
CA LEU A 293 6.36 4.40 -9.98
C LEU A 293 5.92 5.85 -10.27
N ASN A 294 6.88 6.77 -10.31
CA ASN A 294 6.67 8.19 -10.55
C ASN A 294 7.65 8.73 -11.61
N TYR A 295 7.45 9.98 -12.04
CA TYR A 295 8.29 10.57 -13.09
C TYR A 295 9.75 10.78 -12.65
N ALA A 296 10.01 11.02 -11.36
CA ALA A 296 11.37 11.04 -10.80
C ALA A 296 12.07 9.68 -10.97
N GLY A 297 11.36 8.58 -10.70
CA GLY A 297 11.85 7.21 -10.91
C GLY A 297 12.14 6.91 -12.39
N LEU A 298 11.23 7.30 -13.29
CA LEU A 298 11.43 7.19 -14.74
C LEU A 298 12.65 8.00 -15.22
N ARG A 299 12.76 9.26 -14.81
CA ARG A 299 13.91 10.13 -15.11
C ARG A 299 15.21 9.48 -14.63
N GLY A 300 15.28 9.10 -13.36
CA GLY A 300 16.48 8.50 -12.77
C GLY A 300 16.89 7.19 -13.44
N CYS A 301 15.91 6.36 -13.82
CA CYS A 301 16.15 5.16 -14.63
C CYS A 301 16.77 5.51 -15.98
N ALA A 302 16.16 6.42 -16.73
CA ALA A 302 16.60 6.77 -18.07
C ALA A 302 18.01 7.39 -18.07
N LEU A 303 18.32 8.26 -17.11
CA LEU A 303 19.67 8.82 -16.95
C LEU A 303 20.72 7.75 -16.71
N ARG A 304 20.47 6.81 -15.77
CA ARG A 304 21.41 5.70 -15.51
C ARG A 304 21.60 4.80 -16.73
N ARG A 305 20.53 4.50 -17.46
CA ARG A 305 20.59 3.69 -18.69
C ARG A 305 21.35 4.40 -19.81
N ALA A 306 21.28 5.73 -19.87
CA ALA A 306 22.04 6.56 -20.78
C ALA A 306 23.50 6.80 -20.33
N GLY A 307 23.89 6.34 -19.14
CA GLY A 307 25.21 6.64 -18.56
C GLY A 307 25.39 8.11 -18.15
N LEU A 308 24.29 8.81 -17.90
CA LEU A 308 24.27 10.22 -17.50
C LEU A 308 24.14 10.36 -15.98
N GLU A 309 24.83 11.35 -15.42
CA GLU A 309 24.69 11.70 -14.01
C GLU A 309 23.36 12.40 -13.71
N ASP A 310 22.88 12.21 -12.48
CA ASP A 310 21.76 12.97 -11.94
C ASP A 310 22.28 14.30 -11.39
N LEU A 311 21.95 15.38 -12.10
CA LEU A 311 22.41 16.74 -11.83
C LEU A 311 21.25 17.67 -11.44
N LEU A 312 20.14 17.10 -10.94
CA LEU A 312 19.00 17.92 -10.52
C LEU A 312 19.41 18.80 -9.32
N ASP A 313 19.47 20.10 -9.57
CA ASP A 313 19.75 21.10 -8.54
C ASP A 313 18.48 21.42 -7.74
N LEU A 314 18.40 20.91 -6.51
CA LEU A 314 17.27 21.14 -5.61
C LEU A 314 17.22 22.58 -5.06
N GLU A 315 18.30 23.35 -5.13
CA GLU A 315 18.31 24.76 -4.72
C GLU A 315 17.75 25.66 -5.82
N GLY A 316 18.00 25.31 -7.09
CA GLY A 316 17.56 26.05 -8.28
C GLY A 316 16.21 25.62 -8.87
N VAL A 317 15.63 24.49 -8.45
CA VAL A 317 14.35 23.99 -8.98
C VAL A 317 13.16 24.71 -8.35
N GLU A 318 12.21 25.14 -9.19
CA GLU A 318 10.92 25.66 -8.72
C GLU A 318 10.11 24.56 -8.03
N ALA A 319 9.53 24.87 -6.86
CA ALA A 319 8.84 23.87 -6.03
C ALA A 319 7.71 23.16 -6.80
N ALA A 320 6.94 23.89 -7.61
CA ALA A 320 5.88 23.32 -8.43
C ALA A 320 6.42 22.30 -9.46
N ALA A 321 7.56 22.59 -10.10
CA ALA A 321 8.18 21.69 -11.05
C ALA A 321 8.72 20.42 -10.35
N TYR A 322 9.33 20.59 -9.17
CA TYR A 322 9.79 19.48 -8.35
C TYR A 322 8.64 18.53 -7.97
N TRP A 323 7.55 19.06 -7.42
CA TRP A 323 6.40 18.24 -7.02
C TRP A 323 5.69 17.62 -8.22
N ASP A 324 5.65 18.32 -9.37
CA ASP A 324 5.12 17.75 -10.60
C ASP A 324 5.97 16.58 -11.14
N LEU A 325 7.30 16.61 -10.93
CA LEU A 325 8.21 15.49 -11.23
C LEU A 325 7.98 14.29 -10.28
N GLN A 326 7.48 14.50 -9.06
CA GLN A 326 7.21 13.42 -8.12
C GLN A 326 5.88 12.69 -8.37
N ARG A 327 5.05 13.20 -9.30
CA ARG A 327 3.75 12.59 -9.60
C ARG A 327 3.86 11.17 -10.15
N CYS A 328 2.88 10.35 -9.79
CA CYS A 328 2.69 8.98 -10.23
C CYS A 328 2.60 8.92 -11.75
N LEU A 329 3.20 7.87 -12.32
CA LEU A 329 3.01 7.53 -13.72
C LEU A 329 1.54 7.17 -13.97
N PRO A 330 1.02 7.28 -15.23
CA PRO A 330 -0.34 6.90 -15.57
C PRO A 330 -0.52 5.38 -15.49
N LEU A 331 -0.67 4.87 -14.27
CA LEU A 331 -0.79 3.46 -13.92
C LEU A 331 -2.15 3.19 -13.28
N GLY A 332 -2.63 1.96 -13.41
CA GLY A 332 -3.89 1.53 -12.83
C GLY A 332 -5.07 2.42 -13.26
N PHE A 333 -5.80 2.98 -12.30
CA PHE A 333 -6.95 3.85 -12.59
C PHE A 333 -6.60 5.08 -13.43
N LEU A 334 -5.36 5.58 -13.34
CA LEU A 334 -4.90 6.78 -14.07
C LEU A 334 -4.71 6.56 -15.57
N SER A 335 -4.58 5.31 -16.04
CA SER A 335 -4.49 4.99 -17.48
C SER A 335 -5.73 4.34 -18.06
N GLN A 336 -6.80 4.14 -17.30
CA GLN A 336 -7.98 3.39 -17.76
C GLN A 336 -8.54 3.90 -19.09
N ASP A 337 -8.67 5.21 -19.27
CA ASP A 337 -9.20 5.77 -20.51
C ASP A 337 -8.27 5.56 -21.71
N MET A 338 -6.95 5.55 -21.48
CA MET A 338 -5.95 5.27 -22.50
C MET A 338 -6.06 3.82 -23.00
N TRP A 339 -6.29 2.89 -22.07
CA TRP A 339 -6.55 1.49 -22.39
C TRP A 339 -7.89 1.30 -23.09
N ARG A 340 -8.96 1.97 -22.63
CA ARG A 340 -10.31 1.85 -23.24
C ARG A 340 -10.37 2.38 -24.66
N GLN A 341 -9.64 3.45 -24.97
CA GLN A 341 -9.54 4.00 -26.32
C GLN A 341 -8.75 3.09 -27.26
N SER A 342 -7.98 2.16 -26.72
CA SER A 342 -7.13 1.24 -27.48
C SER A 342 -7.86 -0.08 -27.72
N GLY A 343 -8.11 -0.44 -28.98
CA GLY A 343 -8.80 -1.69 -29.33
C GLY A 343 -7.98 -2.97 -29.08
N ARG A 344 -6.69 -2.84 -28.75
CA ARG A 344 -5.75 -3.96 -28.50
C ARG A 344 -4.80 -3.62 -27.35
N TYR A 345 -4.42 -4.63 -26.56
CA TYR A 345 -3.50 -4.46 -25.43
C TYR A 345 -2.14 -3.86 -25.84
N SER A 346 -1.52 -4.36 -26.92
CA SER A 346 -0.24 -3.84 -27.40
C SER A 346 -0.30 -2.36 -27.81
N GLU A 347 -1.44 -1.94 -28.36
CA GLU A 347 -1.69 -0.55 -28.72
C GLU A 347 -1.86 0.33 -27.49
N GLY A 348 -2.63 -0.14 -26.50
CA GLY A 348 -2.78 0.56 -25.21
C GLY A 348 -1.46 0.72 -24.47
N LYS A 349 -0.64 -0.34 -24.44
CA LYS A 349 0.70 -0.29 -23.83
C LYS A 349 1.54 0.79 -24.49
N ARG A 350 1.54 0.84 -25.83
CA ARG A 350 2.26 1.87 -26.59
C ARG A 350 1.75 3.29 -26.27
N VAL A 351 0.44 3.49 -26.18
CA VAL A 351 -0.16 4.81 -25.85
C VAL A 351 0.23 5.26 -24.44
N VAL A 352 0.20 4.34 -23.46
CA VAL A 352 0.63 4.62 -22.08
C VAL A 352 2.10 5.00 -22.00
N VAL A 353 2.96 4.19 -22.62
CA VAL A 353 4.41 4.45 -22.66
C VAL A 353 4.72 5.78 -23.34
N GLN A 354 4.10 6.07 -24.49
CA GLN A 354 4.29 7.34 -25.19
C GLN A 354 3.85 8.54 -24.35
N SER A 355 2.73 8.43 -23.63
CA SER A 355 2.30 9.47 -22.68
C SER A 355 3.30 9.69 -21.55
N MET A 356 3.86 8.60 -20.99
CA MET A 356 4.92 8.67 -19.98
C MET A 356 6.15 9.42 -20.51
N VAL A 357 6.63 9.08 -21.71
CA VAL A 357 7.79 9.73 -22.35
C VAL A 357 7.54 11.23 -22.55
N GLN A 358 6.41 11.59 -23.13
CA GLN A 358 6.07 13.00 -23.40
C GLN A 358 5.92 13.82 -22.12
N ALA A 359 5.29 13.25 -21.08
CA ALA A 359 5.17 13.90 -19.79
C ALA A 359 6.51 14.01 -19.06
N ALA A 360 7.35 12.97 -19.11
CA ALA A 360 8.70 13.01 -18.55
C ALA A 360 9.54 14.12 -19.21
N ALA A 361 9.52 14.22 -20.54
CA ALA A 361 10.23 15.25 -21.28
C ALA A 361 9.84 16.67 -20.84
N ARG A 362 8.54 16.94 -20.70
CA ARG A 362 8.05 18.23 -20.18
C ARG A 362 8.54 18.50 -18.76
N LYS A 363 8.39 17.53 -17.86
CA LYS A 363 8.78 17.65 -16.44
C LYS A 363 10.29 17.86 -16.28
N MET A 364 11.10 17.13 -17.05
CA MET A 364 12.55 17.29 -17.07
C MET A 364 12.97 18.68 -17.55
N SER A 365 12.39 19.17 -18.64
CA SER A 365 12.67 20.53 -19.13
C SER A 365 12.24 21.64 -18.15
N ALA A 366 11.18 21.41 -17.39
CA ALA A 366 10.73 22.35 -16.35
C ALA A 366 11.65 22.33 -15.13
N CYS A 367 12.20 21.17 -14.76
CA CYS A 367 13.06 21.04 -13.58
C CYS A 367 14.52 21.43 -13.83
N GLU A 368 15.03 21.21 -15.04
CA GLU A 368 16.44 21.44 -15.39
C GLU A 368 16.57 22.26 -16.69
N PRO A 369 16.02 23.49 -16.77
CA PRO A 369 15.97 24.26 -18.02
C PRO A 369 17.35 24.59 -18.60
N GLY A 370 18.41 24.57 -17.79
CA GLY A 370 19.80 24.73 -18.23
C GLY A 370 20.39 23.48 -18.89
N ARG A 371 19.88 22.29 -18.57
CA ARG A 371 20.29 21.00 -19.17
C ARG A 371 19.39 20.62 -20.33
N TRP A 372 18.09 20.87 -20.19
CA TRP A 372 17.03 20.46 -21.11
C TRP A 372 16.27 21.70 -21.58
N THR A 373 16.77 22.38 -22.61
CA THR A 373 16.19 23.66 -23.07
C THR A 373 14.77 23.53 -23.65
N SER A 374 14.35 22.31 -24.01
CA SER A 374 12.99 22.01 -24.45
C SER A 374 12.64 20.53 -24.20
N PRO A 375 11.34 20.18 -24.13
CA PRO A 375 10.91 18.79 -24.12
C PRO A 375 11.41 18.01 -25.35
N ASP A 376 11.47 18.65 -26.52
CA ASP A 376 11.94 18.02 -27.77
C ASP A 376 13.41 17.59 -27.66
N LEU A 377 14.26 18.39 -26.98
CA LEU A 377 15.65 18.02 -26.72
C LEU A 377 15.74 16.78 -25.84
N VAL A 378 14.90 16.67 -24.81
CA VAL A 378 14.84 15.47 -23.95
C VAL A 378 14.43 14.25 -24.77
N VAL A 379 13.42 14.37 -25.63
CA VAL A 379 12.99 13.26 -26.49
C VAL A 379 14.09 12.88 -27.48
N GLN A 380 14.80 13.86 -28.05
CA GLN A 380 15.89 13.61 -28.98
C GLN A 380 17.07 12.87 -28.31
N GLU A 381 17.47 13.27 -27.11
CA GLU A 381 18.66 12.72 -26.45
C GLU A 381 18.36 11.49 -25.58
N LEU A 382 17.18 11.42 -24.94
CA LEU A 382 16.82 10.39 -23.98
C LEU A 382 15.58 9.58 -24.36
N GLY A 383 14.90 9.90 -25.47
CA GLY A 383 13.65 9.25 -25.89
C GLY A 383 13.70 7.71 -25.86
N PRO A 384 14.69 7.05 -26.49
CA PRO A 384 14.80 5.58 -26.45
C PRO A 384 14.95 5.02 -25.03
N HIS A 385 15.73 5.68 -24.16
CA HIS A 385 15.92 5.25 -22.78
C HIS A 385 14.66 5.49 -21.92
N LEU A 386 13.95 6.60 -22.16
CA LEU A 386 12.67 6.88 -21.51
C LEU A 386 11.61 5.86 -21.94
N GLU A 387 11.53 5.50 -23.21
CA GLU A 387 10.59 4.50 -23.72
C GLU A 387 10.88 3.11 -23.12
N GLU A 388 12.16 2.71 -23.09
CA GLU A 388 12.60 1.44 -22.47
C GLU A 388 12.29 1.40 -20.97
N CYS A 389 12.69 2.42 -20.21
CA CYS A 389 12.42 2.51 -18.77
C CYS A 389 10.92 2.60 -18.45
N ALA A 390 10.13 3.32 -19.25
CA ALA A 390 8.67 3.40 -19.06
C ALA A 390 8.02 2.03 -19.28
N GLY A 391 8.48 1.27 -20.29
CA GLY A 391 8.05 -0.10 -20.52
C GLY A 391 8.35 -1.02 -19.33
N GLU A 392 9.56 -0.97 -18.79
CA GLU A 392 9.93 -1.78 -17.61
C GLU A 392 9.24 -1.33 -16.33
N LEU A 393 8.99 -0.04 -16.14
CA LEU A 393 8.22 0.46 -14.98
C LEU A 393 6.76 -0.02 -15.00
N LEU A 394 6.17 -0.19 -16.19
CA LEU A 394 4.84 -0.79 -16.32
C LEU A 394 4.82 -2.28 -15.92
N GLU A 395 5.86 -3.03 -16.30
CA GLU A 395 6.02 -4.44 -15.88
C GLU A 395 6.35 -4.57 -14.38
N HIS A 396 7.16 -3.65 -13.86
CA HIS A 396 7.48 -3.54 -12.44
C HIS A 396 6.22 -3.26 -11.62
N HIS A 397 5.42 -2.28 -12.03
CA HIS A 397 4.10 -1.99 -11.45
C HIS A 397 3.21 -3.23 -11.42
N THR A 398 3.07 -3.91 -12.56
CA THR A 398 2.23 -5.13 -12.67
C THR A 398 2.70 -6.21 -11.71
N THR A 399 4.03 -6.37 -11.56
CA THR A 399 4.64 -7.35 -10.64
C THR A 399 4.35 -7.00 -9.18
N ILE A 400 4.62 -5.77 -8.74
CA ILE A 400 4.40 -5.32 -7.36
C ILE A 400 2.92 -5.41 -6.99
N TRP A 401 2.05 -4.88 -7.84
CA TRP A 401 0.60 -4.93 -7.65
C TRP A 401 0.10 -6.38 -7.58
N GLY A 402 0.57 -7.26 -8.47
CA GLY A 402 0.20 -8.67 -8.47
C GLY A 402 0.62 -9.40 -7.19
N ILE A 403 1.82 -9.13 -6.67
CA ILE A 403 2.30 -9.70 -5.40
C ILE A 403 1.43 -9.24 -4.24
N LEU A 404 1.13 -7.93 -4.13
CA LEU A 404 0.29 -7.37 -3.06
C LEU A 404 -1.14 -7.91 -3.13
N ARG A 405 -1.73 -7.97 -4.34
CA ARG A 405 -3.08 -8.54 -4.53
C ARG A 405 -3.12 -10.00 -4.07
N THR A 406 -2.12 -10.79 -4.46
CA THR A 406 -2.02 -12.21 -4.06
C THR A 406 -1.82 -12.34 -2.55
N LEU A 407 -1.01 -11.46 -1.94
CA LEU A 407 -0.84 -11.40 -0.48
C LEU A 407 -2.19 -11.19 0.21
N TYR A 408 -2.97 -10.20 -0.23
CA TYR A 408 -4.25 -9.90 0.42
C TYR A 408 -5.32 -10.95 0.14
N GLU A 409 -5.37 -11.53 -1.06
CA GLU A 409 -6.22 -12.69 -1.37
C GLU A 409 -5.87 -13.88 -0.47
N ASP A 410 -4.58 -14.16 -0.33
CA ASP A 410 -4.10 -15.21 0.55
C ASP A 410 -4.56 -14.92 1.98
N GLN A 411 -4.21 -13.76 2.57
CA GLN A 411 -4.62 -13.42 3.95
C GLN A 411 -6.14 -13.50 4.17
N LYS A 412 -6.94 -13.05 3.20
CA LYS A 412 -8.40 -13.04 3.28
C LYS A 412 -9.02 -14.44 3.19
N PHE A 413 -8.48 -15.30 2.34
CA PHE A 413 -9.11 -16.59 1.97
C PHE A 413 -8.34 -17.82 2.42
N ASP A 414 -7.21 -17.63 3.11
CA ASP A 414 -6.34 -18.70 3.62
C ASP A 414 -5.88 -19.68 2.51
N LEU A 415 -5.21 -19.15 1.49
CA LEU A 415 -4.90 -19.90 0.25
C LEU A 415 -3.57 -20.68 0.28
N SER A 416 -2.60 -20.25 1.09
CA SER A 416 -1.26 -20.83 1.16
C SER A 416 -1.17 -22.03 2.11
N ASP A 417 -0.26 -22.96 1.83
CA ASP A 417 0.06 -24.10 2.73
C ASP A 417 0.79 -23.70 4.04
N ASN A 418 1.10 -22.42 4.22
CA ASN A 418 1.67 -21.91 5.46
C ASN A 418 0.64 -22.06 6.60
N PRO A 419 1.06 -22.22 7.87
CA PRO A 419 0.13 -22.38 8.98
C PRO A 419 -0.88 -21.23 9.04
N SER A 420 -2.17 -21.58 9.02
CA SER A 420 -3.30 -20.62 9.01
C SER A 420 -3.38 -19.72 10.23
N GLY A 421 -2.69 -20.07 11.32
CA GLY A 421 -2.70 -19.34 12.60
C GLY A 421 -1.55 -18.33 12.82
N LEU A 422 -0.85 -17.89 11.77
CA LEU A 422 0.18 -16.84 11.88
C LEU A 422 0.22 -15.94 10.62
N ALA A 423 -0.62 -14.90 10.57
CA ALA A 423 -0.69 -14.00 9.41
C ALA A 423 0.68 -13.39 9.06
N VAL A 424 1.49 -13.07 10.08
CA VAL A 424 2.85 -12.52 9.90
C VAL A 424 3.81 -13.49 9.19
N VAL A 425 3.68 -14.80 9.39
CA VAL A 425 4.52 -15.80 8.71
C VAL A 425 4.17 -15.84 7.23
N ARG A 426 2.88 -15.76 6.93
CA ARG A 426 2.36 -15.76 5.57
C ARG A 426 2.78 -14.49 4.83
N SER A 427 2.64 -13.32 5.45
CA SER A 427 2.99 -12.03 4.85
C SER A 427 4.47 -11.89 4.54
N ASN A 428 5.36 -12.40 5.40
CA ASN A 428 6.82 -12.36 5.20
C ASN A 428 7.27 -12.98 3.87
N ALA A 429 6.63 -14.06 3.42
CA ALA A 429 6.97 -14.68 2.14
C ALA A 429 6.67 -13.75 0.93
N TYR A 430 5.64 -12.90 1.04
CA TYR A 430 5.32 -11.92 0.01
C TYR A 430 6.18 -10.67 0.13
N PHE A 431 6.53 -10.22 1.34
CA PHE A 431 7.49 -9.12 1.51
C PHE A 431 8.84 -9.46 0.89
N ALA A 432 9.33 -10.69 1.04
CA ALA A 432 10.54 -11.16 0.35
C ALA A 432 10.40 -11.12 -1.19
N LYS A 433 9.21 -11.42 -1.74
CA LYS A 433 8.95 -11.30 -3.19
C LYS A 433 8.95 -9.84 -3.65
N LEU A 434 8.39 -8.93 -2.85
CA LEU A 434 8.41 -7.49 -3.15
C LEU A 434 9.84 -6.93 -3.14
N GLU A 435 10.63 -7.28 -2.12
CA GLU A 435 12.06 -6.92 -2.06
C GLU A 435 12.83 -7.44 -3.27
N ALA A 436 12.61 -8.71 -3.66
CA ALA A 436 13.23 -9.30 -4.83
C ALA A 436 12.80 -8.59 -6.14
N ALA A 437 11.53 -8.21 -6.26
CA ALA A 437 11.02 -7.48 -7.42
C ALA A 437 11.65 -6.08 -7.54
N MET A 438 11.79 -5.36 -6.42
CA MET A 438 12.45 -4.05 -6.39
C MET A 438 13.95 -4.16 -6.67
N ALA A 439 14.63 -5.16 -6.09
CA ALA A 439 16.03 -5.42 -6.35
C ALA A 439 16.28 -5.73 -7.84
N LYS A 440 15.44 -6.55 -8.46
CA LYS A 440 15.52 -6.87 -9.89
C LYS A 440 15.39 -5.62 -10.76
N PHE A 441 14.40 -4.76 -10.49
CA PHE A 441 14.22 -3.51 -11.24
C PHE A 441 15.40 -2.55 -11.06
N THR A 442 15.86 -2.39 -9.82
CA THR A 442 17.01 -1.54 -9.49
C THR A 442 18.29 -2.03 -10.18
N GLU A 443 18.56 -3.33 -10.16
CA GLU A 443 19.70 -3.93 -10.84
C GLU A 443 19.61 -3.73 -12.35
N TRP A 444 18.44 -3.97 -12.96
CA TRP A 444 18.23 -3.76 -14.39
C TRP A 444 18.46 -2.29 -14.79
N GLY A 445 17.89 -1.34 -14.03
CA GLY A 445 18.02 0.10 -14.29
C GLY A 445 19.40 0.69 -13.97
N SER A 446 20.29 -0.07 -13.34
CA SER A 446 21.68 0.35 -13.07
C SER A 446 22.64 0.05 -14.21
N LYS A 447 22.25 -0.81 -15.16
CA LYS A 447 23.09 -1.22 -16.29
C LYS A 447 22.84 -0.27 -17.46
N PRO A 448 23.86 0.44 -17.98
CA PRO A 448 23.73 1.21 -19.20
C PRO A 448 23.17 0.32 -20.31
N SER A 449 22.30 0.86 -21.17
CA SER A 449 21.90 0.15 -22.38
C SER A 449 23.17 -0.14 -23.19
N ALA A 450 23.23 -1.29 -23.89
CA ALA A 450 24.33 -1.53 -24.81
C ALA A 450 24.42 -0.33 -25.76
N PRO A 451 25.63 0.19 -26.10
CA PRO A 451 25.74 1.25 -27.09
C PRO A 451 24.99 0.78 -28.32
N ALA A 452 24.11 1.65 -28.85
CA ALA A 452 23.48 1.39 -30.13
C ALA A 452 24.61 0.96 -31.07
N VAL A 453 24.51 -0.26 -31.60
CA VAL A 453 25.43 -0.69 -32.67
C VAL A 453 25.40 0.44 -33.67
N GLU A 454 26.54 1.12 -33.87
CA GLU A 454 26.66 2.12 -34.92
C GLU A 454 26.01 1.49 -36.14
N MET A 455 24.95 2.12 -36.66
CA MET A 455 24.54 1.81 -38.02
C MET A 455 25.75 2.19 -38.87
N THR A 456 26.62 1.21 -39.08
CA THR A 456 27.67 1.25 -40.08
C THR A 456 26.94 1.71 -41.32
N THR A 457 27.31 2.90 -41.76
CA THR A 457 26.99 3.39 -43.10
C THR A 457 27.30 2.24 -44.03
N ILE A 458 26.26 1.60 -44.56
CA ILE A 458 26.40 0.68 -45.68
C ILE A 458 26.82 1.58 -46.82
N THR A 459 28.13 1.76 -46.97
CA THR A 459 28.70 2.16 -48.24
C THR A 459 28.43 1.01 -49.20
N ASP A 460 27.74 1.33 -50.29
CA ASP A 460 27.59 0.48 -51.46
C ASP A 460 28.92 -0.17 -51.81
N GLU A 461 29.05 -1.47 -51.52
CA GLU A 461 29.84 -2.45 -52.28
C GLU A 461 29.75 -3.81 -51.58
N THR A 462 28.74 -4.59 -51.94
CA THR A 462 28.87 -5.98 -52.45
C THR A 462 27.52 -6.71 -52.42
N MET A 463 26.86 -6.71 -53.57
CA MET A 463 25.91 -7.76 -53.92
C MET A 463 26.68 -9.05 -54.22
N ALA A 464 26.40 -10.16 -53.52
CA ALA A 464 26.02 -11.44 -54.13
C ALA A 464 25.93 -12.60 -53.12
N SER A 465 24.93 -13.45 -53.35
CA SER A 465 24.72 -14.82 -52.86
C SER A 465 24.27 -15.02 -51.41
N SER A 466 22.98 -14.88 -51.17
CA SER A 466 22.13 -16.03 -50.80
C SER A 466 20.68 -15.56 -50.69
N GLY A 467 19.83 -16.07 -51.57
CA GLY A 467 18.40 -15.74 -51.59
C GLY A 467 17.66 -16.45 -50.47
N MET A 468 17.49 -15.77 -49.34
CA MET A 468 16.48 -16.11 -48.33
C MET A 468 15.87 -14.81 -47.80
N SER A 469 14.55 -14.76 -47.71
CA SER A 469 13.85 -13.57 -47.24
C SER A 469 13.83 -13.53 -45.71
N VAL A 470 13.80 -12.32 -45.15
CA VAL A 470 13.69 -12.07 -43.69
C VAL A 470 12.44 -12.73 -43.07
N ALA A 471 11.44 -13.07 -43.89
CA ALA A 471 10.25 -13.81 -43.48
C ALA A 471 10.50 -15.32 -43.21
N GLU A 472 11.57 -15.90 -43.76
CA GLU A 472 11.92 -17.33 -43.54
C GLU A 472 12.76 -17.55 -42.28
N MET A 473 13.48 -16.53 -41.80
CA MET A 473 14.21 -16.61 -40.52
C MET A 473 13.27 -16.56 -39.30
N ALA A 474 12.14 -15.86 -39.40
CA ALA A 474 11.18 -15.73 -38.31
C ALA A 474 10.33 -17.00 -38.06
N LEU A 475 10.28 -17.92 -39.03
CA LEU A 475 9.41 -19.10 -38.96
C LEU A 475 10.05 -20.35 -38.32
N ASN A 476 11.37 -20.34 -38.10
CA ASN A 476 12.11 -21.46 -37.51
C ASN A 476 12.30 -21.38 -35.98
N PHE A 477 11.86 -20.29 -35.34
CA PHE A 477 11.94 -20.13 -33.88
C PHE A 477 10.65 -20.52 -33.13
N LEU A 478 9.63 -21.02 -33.84
CA LEU A 478 8.32 -21.41 -33.28
C LEU A 478 7.99 -22.90 -33.51
N LYS A 479 9.01 -23.73 -33.69
CA LYS A 479 8.87 -25.20 -33.70
C LYS A 479 9.97 -25.83 -32.86
N ASP A 480 9.81 -25.75 -31.55
CA ASP A 480 10.05 -26.90 -30.69
C ASP A 480 9.25 -26.72 -29.40
N ASP A 481 8.68 -27.83 -28.96
CA ASP A 481 7.80 -28.04 -27.80
C ASP A 481 6.36 -27.55 -27.90
N GLY A 482 5.65 -28.10 -28.88
CA GLY A 482 4.19 -28.20 -28.85
C GLY A 482 3.70 -29.15 -27.75
N ILE A 483 2.69 -28.71 -26.99
CA ILE A 483 1.48 -29.46 -26.58
C ILE A 483 0.41 -28.43 -26.19
N GLU A 484 -0.72 -28.44 -26.91
CA GLU A 484 -2.00 -27.85 -26.48
C GLU A 484 -3.13 -28.92 -26.60
N PRO A 485 -4.30 -28.71 -25.96
CA PRO A 485 -5.04 -29.76 -25.24
C PRO A 485 -6.27 -30.38 -25.97
N GLY A 486 -6.73 -31.55 -25.50
CA GLY A 486 -8.19 -31.81 -25.37
C GLY A 486 -8.82 -33.13 -25.88
N VAL A 487 -9.06 -34.08 -24.95
CA VAL A 487 -10.31 -34.85 -24.66
C VAL A 487 -10.92 -35.90 -25.65
N ALA A 488 -11.00 -37.17 -25.18
CA ALA A 488 -12.15 -38.14 -25.12
C ALA A 488 -11.91 -39.61 -25.59
N LYS A 489 -12.42 -40.56 -24.78
CA LYS A 489 -12.36 -42.06 -24.77
C LYS A 489 -13.49 -42.72 -25.61
N PRO A 490 -13.48 -44.03 -26.04
CA PRO A 490 -13.59 -45.21 -25.12
C PRO A 490 -13.06 -46.64 -25.53
N LYS A 491 -12.83 -47.48 -24.47
CA LYS A 491 -12.95 -48.96 -24.22
C LYS A 491 -12.69 -49.97 -25.36
N GLY A 492 -11.86 -51.04 -25.27
CA GLY A 492 -11.63 -52.16 -24.29
C GLY A 492 -11.08 -53.39 -25.11
N PRO A 493 -10.90 -54.66 -24.64
CA PRO A 493 -10.96 -55.25 -23.29
C PRO A 493 -9.77 -56.19 -22.87
N SER A 494 -9.69 -56.44 -21.55
CA SER A 494 -9.37 -57.68 -20.79
C SER A 494 -8.07 -58.52 -20.96
N LYS A 495 -7.20 -58.48 -19.91
CA LYS A 495 -6.81 -59.53 -18.90
C LYS A 495 -6.16 -60.88 -19.38
N PRO A 496 -5.51 -61.73 -18.52
CA PRO A 496 -5.05 -61.56 -17.11
C PRO A 496 -3.73 -62.33 -16.70
N LYS A 497 -3.43 -62.29 -15.37
CA LYS A 497 -2.67 -63.24 -14.50
C LYS A 497 -1.14 -62.99 -14.41
N ARG A 498 -0.44 -63.16 -13.26
CA ARG A 498 -0.75 -63.83 -11.98
C ARG A 498 0.29 -63.45 -10.89
N LYS A 499 -0.20 -63.26 -9.66
CA LYS A 499 0.34 -63.54 -8.31
C LYS A 499 1.83 -63.88 -8.12
N LYS A 500 2.49 -63.21 -7.15
CA LYS A 500 2.84 -63.77 -5.81
C LYS A 500 3.47 -62.70 -4.88
N THR A 501 2.89 -62.57 -3.70
CA THR A 501 3.37 -61.94 -2.45
C THR A 501 4.20 -62.95 -1.62
N PRO A 502 4.60 -62.69 -0.35
CA PRO A 502 5.32 -61.54 0.27
C PRO A 502 6.45 -62.02 1.24
N LYS A 503 7.18 -61.11 1.90
CA LYS A 503 7.69 -61.19 3.32
C LYS A 503 8.65 -60.00 3.59
N LYS A 504 8.40 -59.10 4.54
CA LYS A 504 8.46 -59.14 6.03
C LYS A 504 9.79 -58.61 6.61
N HIS A 505 9.70 -57.43 7.24
CA HIS A 505 10.14 -57.06 8.60
C HIS A 505 11.60 -57.25 9.09
N GLY A 506 12.12 -56.19 9.74
CA GLY A 506 13.14 -56.23 10.81
C GLY A 506 13.89 -54.88 10.91
N LYS A 507 13.49 -53.90 11.73
CA LYS A 507 13.74 -53.69 13.18
C LYS A 507 15.22 -53.78 13.65
N ARG A 508 15.74 -52.59 14.01
CA ARG A 508 16.32 -52.18 15.32
C ARG A 508 17.81 -52.45 15.66
N LYS A 509 18.36 -51.42 16.35
CA LYS A 509 19.56 -51.34 17.23
C LYS A 509 20.89 -51.19 16.47
N LYS A 510 21.81 -50.31 16.85
CA LYS A 510 22.22 -49.85 18.19
C LYS A 510 22.59 -48.37 18.17
#